data_AF-A0A9P0SW13-F1
#
_entry.id   AF-A0A9P0SW13-F1
#
_cell.length_a   1.000
_cell.length_b   1.000
_cell.length_c   1.000
_cell.angle_alpha   90.00
_cell.angle_beta   90.00
_cell.angle_gamma   90.00
#
_symmetry.space_group_name_H-M   'P 1'
#
loop_
_entity.id
_entity.type
_entity.pdbx_description
1 polymer ?
#
loop_
_entity_poly.entity_id
_entity_poly.type
_entity_poly.pdbx_seq_one_letter_code
_entity_poly.pdbx_strand_id
1 'polypeptide(L)'
;MASPGTEISDSSTSSNYYGDKLLDIIDSHCICILNTGLPTRVTGPSEGASAPDLSLCSPDLASTLDWHPLTSSYGSDHFPLVITFPSQKPIKTTRSPCFKYRLNNAVWELFNQRVEQKTSTYPEEGSQISAEILSQVLIETADKSFCTKTKFRSQIPSPPWWDHECTAAIKARKQAEKNYCEDMSEENFKLYLESAHSAKKLFKKKKYDGWQSFCASISPDVSQ
;
A
#
# COMPACT_ATOMS: atom_id res chain seq x y z
N MET A 1 -10.54 18.85 -36.32
CA MET A 1 -9.80 19.85 -35.52
C MET A 1 -8.65 19.09 -34.87
N ALA A 2 -7.44 19.34 -35.34
CA ALA A 2 -6.24 18.63 -34.91
C ALA A 2 -5.84 19.12 -33.50
N SER A 3 -5.60 18.17 -32.58
CA SER A 3 -5.04 18.49 -31.27
C SER A 3 -3.58 18.92 -31.42
N PRO A 4 -3.10 19.93 -30.66
CA PRO A 4 -1.73 20.40 -30.78
C PRO A 4 -0.77 19.35 -30.23
N GLY A 5 0.32 19.12 -30.96
CA GLY A 5 1.41 18.24 -30.56
C GLY A 5 2.03 18.72 -29.25
N THR A 6 2.14 17.79 -28.30
CA THR A 6 3.00 17.95 -27.14
C THR A 6 4.43 17.86 -27.63
N GLU A 7 5.15 18.99 -27.62
CA GLU A 7 6.59 19.01 -27.78
C GLU A 7 7.21 18.17 -26.66
N ILE A 8 7.80 17.04 -27.05
CA ILE A 8 8.65 16.23 -26.18
C ILE A 8 9.92 17.06 -25.97
N SER A 9 10.04 17.71 -24.81
CA SER A 9 11.30 18.30 -24.41
C SER A 9 12.29 17.17 -24.13
N ASP A 10 13.22 16.96 -25.06
CA ASP A 10 14.38 16.06 -24.91
C ASP A 10 15.20 16.48 -23.68
N SER A 11 14.90 15.87 -22.53
CA SER A 11 15.75 15.98 -21.35
C SER A 11 16.75 14.82 -21.35
N SER A 12 17.97 15.13 -21.83
CA SER A 12 19.21 14.34 -21.92
C SER A 12 19.37 13.44 -23.17
N THR A 13 20.11 13.97 -24.15
CA THR A 13 20.52 13.31 -25.40
C THR A 13 21.77 12.42 -25.27
N SER A 14 22.20 12.06 -24.06
CA SER A 14 23.38 11.22 -23.84
C SER A 14 22.99 9.82 -23.38
N SER A 15 22.87 8.88 -24.32
CA SER A 15 22.80 7.46 -24.03
C SER A 15 24.20 6.94 -23.64
N ASN A 16 24.27 6.13 -22.58
CA ASN A 16 25.50 5.41 -22.26
C ASN A 16 25.46 4.01 -22.91
N TYR A 17 26.60 3.33 -22.98
CA TYR A 17 26.70 1.99 -23.60
C TYR A 17 25.62 1.00 -23.12
N TYR A 18 25.25 1.05 -21.84
CA TYR A 18 24.21 0.18 -21.31
C TYR A 18 22.79 0.58 -21.76
N GLY A 19 22.54 1.89 -21.92
CA GLY A 19 21.31 2.43 -22.48
C GLY A 19 21.11 1.96 -23.92
N ASP A 20 22.13 2.06 -24.76
CA ASP A 20 22.07 1.60 -26.15
C ASP A 20 21.80 0.10 -26.23
N LYS A 21 22.48 -0.71 -25.41
CA LYS A 21 22.26 -2.15 -25.36
C LYS A 21 20.87 -2.53 -24.88
N LEU A 22 20.31 -1.76 -23.95
CA LEU A 22 18.96 -1.98 -23.47
C LEU A 22 17.93 -1.62 -24.56
N LEU A 23 18.14 -0.54 -25.29
CA LEU A 23 17.31 -0.16 -26.44
C LEU A 23 17.35 -1.23 -27.54
N ASP A 24 18.52 -1.75 -27.89
CA ASP A 24 18.66 -2.87 -28.84
C ASP A 24 17.78 -4.08 -28.45
N ILE A 25 17.73 -4.40 -27.15
CA ILE A 25 16.91 -5.52 -26.62
C ILE A 25 15.43 -5.20 -26.70
N ILE A 26 15.03 -3.98 -26.32
CA ILE A 26 13.64 -3.52 -26.35
C ILE A 26 13.09 -3.56 -27.78
N ASP A 27 13.87 -3.05 -28.74
CA ASP A 27 13.49 -3.00 -30.15
C ASP A 27 13.42 -4.41 -30.77
N SER A 28 14.39 -5.27 -30.47
CA SER A 28 14.42 -6.65 -31.01
C SER A 28 13.28 -7.54 -30.51
N HIS A 29 12.67 -7.21 -29.37
CA HIS A 29 11.59 -8.00 -28.76
C HIS A 29 10.23 -7.30 -28.85
N CYS A 30 10.11 -6.19 -29.59
CA CYS A 30 8.89 -5.39 -29.70
C CYS A 30 8.30 -5.02 -28.32
N ILE A 31 9.16 -4.61 -27.38
CA ILE A 31 8.73 -4.18 -26.04
C ILE A 31 8.45 -2.68 -26.09
N CYS A 32 7.41 -2.22 -25.41
CA CYS A 32 7.07 -0.79 -25.33
C CYS A 32 7.52 -0.19 -24.00
N ILE A 33 8.11 1.01 -24.06
CA ILE A 33 8.46 1.82 -22.89
C ILE A 33 7.26 2.69 -22.51
N LEU A 34 6.87 2.65 -21.23
CA LEU A 34 5.75 3.45 -20.70
C LEU A 34 6.18 4.82 -20.15
N ASN A 35 7.47 5.00 -19.86
CA ASN A 35 8.00 6.23 -19.28
C ASN A 35 7.76 7.44 -20.20
N THR A 36 7.28 8.54 -19.62
CA THR A 36 6.97 9.79 -20.34
C THR A 36 8.11 10.82 -20.30
N GLY A 37 9.28 10.44 -19.80
CA GLY A 37 10.41 11.36 -19.55
C GLY A 37 10.30 12.09 -18.21
N LEU A 38 9.21 11.91 -17.45
CA LEU A 38 9.11 12.48 -16.10
C LEU A 38 10.16 11.87 -15.15
N PRO A 39 10.72 12.67 -14.23
CA PRO A 39 11.74 12.20 -13.29
C PRO A 39 11.19 11.10 -12.38
N THR A 40 11.99 10.06 -12.13
CA THR A 40 11.62 8.95 -11.23
C THR A 40 12.40 8.98 -9.92
N ARG A 41 13.28 9.98 -9.74
CA ARG A 41 14.10 10.14 -8.55
C ARG A 41 14.24 11.61 -8.16
N VAL A 42 14.29 11.87 -6.86
CA VAL A 42 14.73 13.15 -6.27
C VAL A 42 16.25 13.18 -6.29
N THR A 43 16.83 14.14 -6.99
CA THR A 43 18.28 14.30 -7.17
C THR A 43 18.81 15.51 -6.42
N GLY A 44 20.13 15.64 -6.31
CA GLY A 44 20.78 16.84 -5.76
C GLY A 44 20.71 18.05 -6.72
N PRO A 45 20.93 19.29 -6.23
CA PRO A 45 20.82 20.51 -7.04
C PRO A 45 21.68 20.52 -8.31
N SER A 46 22.87 19.92 -8.25
CA SER A 46 23.83 19.85 -9.37
C SER A 46 23.66 18.64 -10.28
N GLU A 47 22.82 17.67 -9.90
CA GLU A 47 22.63 16.42 -10.64
C GLU A 47 21.57 16.55 -11.74
N GLY A 48 20.66 17.54 -11.62
CA GLY A 48 19.53 17.70 -12.51
C GLY A 48 18.51 16.57 -12.37
N ALA A 49 17.39 16.65 -13.09
CA ALA A 49 16.35 15.63 -13.01
C ALA A 49 16.83 14.30 -13.62
N SER A 50 16.46 13.16 -13.01
CA SER A 50 16.82 11.83 -13.50
C SER A 50 15.66 10.84 -13.45
N ALA A 51 15.68 9.86 -14.36
CA ALA A 51 14.65 8.83 -14.51
C ALA A 51 15.26 7.42 -14.68
N PRO A 52 15.99 6.89 -13.68
CA PRO A 52 16.63 5.58 -13.80
C PRO A 52 15.65 4.39 -13.83
N ASP A 53 14.41 4.58 -13.37
CA ASP A 53 13.43 3.50 -13.26
C ASP A 53 12.64 3.33 -14.57
N LEU A 54 12.73 2.17 -15.20
CA LEU A 54 12.07 1.89 -16.48
C LEU A 54 10.84 0.98 -16.30
N SER A 55 9.73 1.35 -16.92
CA SER A 55 8.50 0.57 -16.98
C SER A 55 8.25 0.09 -18.41
N LEU A 56 8.17 -1.23 -18.57
CA LEU A 56 8.04 -1.90 -19.86
C LEU A 56 6.73 -2.67 -19.96
N CYS A 57 6.17 -2.78 -21.16
CA CYS A 57 4.97 -3.56 -21.41
C CYS A 57 4.98 -4.17 -22.83
N SER A 58 4.03 -5.08 -23.09
CA SER A 58 3.78 -5.55 -24.45
C SER A 58 3.03 -4.50 -25.28
N PRO A 59 3.14 -4.53 -26.62
CA PRO A 59 2.44 -3.58 -27.50
C PRO A 59 0.93 -3.55 -27.29
N ASP A 60 0.33 -4.71 -27.03
CA ASP A 60 -1.11 -4.86 -26.78
C ASP A 60 -1.58 -4.07 -25.54
N LEU A 61 -0.70 -3.86 -24.56
CA LEU A 61 -1.01 -3.15 -23.32
C LEU A 61 -0.69 -1.65 -23.41
N ALA A 62 0.26 -1.24 -24.24
CA ALA A 62 0.82 0.11 -24.26
C ALA A 62 -0.25 1.21 -24.42
N SER A 63 -1.25 0.97 -25.27
CA SER A 63 -2.35 1.93 -25.51
C SER A 63 -3.45 1.92 -24.44
N THR A 64 -3.43 0.93 -23.55
CA THR A 64 -4.47 0.69 -22.52
C THR A 64 -4.02 1.10 -21.12
N LEU A 65 -2.75 1.49 -20.97
CA LEU A 65 -2.11 1.81 -19.71
C LEU A 65 -1.80 3.30 -19.63
N ASP A 66 -2.09 3.89 -18.48
CA ASP A 66 -1.55 5.18 -18.07
C ASP A 66 -0.34 4.95 -17.16
N TRP A 67 0.69 5.79 -17.31
CA TRP A 67 1.90 5.77 -16.49
C TRP A 67 2.22 7.17 -15.97
N HIS A 68 2.53 7.28 -14.68
CA HIS A 68 3.10 8.51 -14.10
C HIS A 68 3.82 8.22 -12.77
N PRO A 69 4.88 8.97 -12.43
CA PRO A 69 5.40 8.99 -11.07
C PRO A 69 4.44 9.74 -10.13
N LEU A 70 4.40 9.34 -8.86
CA LEU A 70 3.75 10.13 -7.82
C LEU A 70 4.56 11.40 -7.53
N THR A 71 3.87 12.45 -7.10
CA THR A 71 4.47 13.76 -6.80
C THR A 71 5.27 13.84 -5.50
N SER A 72 5.43 12.73 -4.77
CA SER A 72 6.22 12.68 -3.54
C SER A 72 6.93 11.34 -3.46
N SER A 73 8.21 11.33 -3.07
CA SER A 73 9.05 10.14 -2.88
C SER A 73 8.66 9.29 -1.68
N TYR A 74 7.77 9.81 -0.83
CA TYR A 74 7.44 9.21 0.46
C TYR A 74 8.64 9.07 1.41
N GLY A 75 9.76 9.77 1.15
CA GLY A 75 10.97 9.76 1.98
C GLY A 75 12.00 8.72 1.53
N SER A 76 11.79 8.10 0.38
CA SER A 76 12.85 7.50 -0.44
C SER A 76 13.53 8.61 -1.25
N ASP A 77 14.57 8.27 -1.99
CA ASP A 77 15.05 9.07 -3.11
C ASP A 77 14.31 8.75 -4.42
N HIS A 78 13.59 7.64 -4.53
CA HIS A 78 12.78 7.30 -5.70
C HIS A 78 11.29 7.68 -5.56
N PHE A 79 10.67 8.10 -6.66
CA PHE A 79 9.23 8.30 -6.76
C PHE A 79 8.53 6.97 -7.03
N PRO A 80 7.46 6.62 -6.28
CA PRO A 80 6.64 5.50 -6.65
C PRO A 80 6.00 5.70 -8.03
N LEU A 81 6.11 4.71 -8.90
CA LEU A 81 5.51 4.71 -10.23
C LEU A 81 4.12 4.10 -10.20
N VAL A 82 3.18 4.75 -10.85
CA VAL A 82 1.78 4.31 -10.95
C VAL A 82 1.49 3.92 -12.39
N ILE A 83 1.03 2.68 -12.56
CA ILE A 83 0.52 2.15 -13.81
C ILE A 83 -0.95 1.80 -13.59
N THR A 84 -1.83 2.35 -14.41
CA THR A 84 -3.28 2.14 -14.28
C THR A 84 -3.92 1.74 -15.60
N PHE A 85 -5.02 1.00 -15.54
CA PHE A 85 -5.89 0.73 -16.67
C PHE A 85 -7.08 1.70 -16.65
N PRO A 86 -7.00 2.90 -17.26
CA PRO A 86 -8.06 3.91 -17.22
C PRO A 86 -9.41 3.39 -17.75
N SER A 87 -9.38 2.52 -18.77
CA SER A 87 -10.60 2.00 -19.42
C SER A 87 -11.20 0.79 -18.72
N GLN A 88 -10.51 0.19 -17.74
CA GLN A 88 -11.10 -0.87 -16.94
C GLN A 88 -12.00 -0.23 -15.89
N LYS A 89 -13.32 -0.42 -16.05
CA LYS A 89 -14.25 -0.13 -14.95
C LYS A 89 -13.71 -0.86 -13.72
N PRO A 90 -13.58 -0.20 -12.55
CA PRO A 90 -13.18 -0.90 -11.35
C PRO A 90 -14.09 -2.10 -11.25
N ILE A 91 -13.51 -3.29 -11.35
CA ILE A 91 -14.26 -4.51 -11.10
C ILE A 91 -14.88 -4.23 -9.74
N LYS A 92 -16.20 -4.12 -9.69
CA LYS A 92 -16.92 -4.19 -8.43
C LYS A 92 -16.66 -5.61 -7.98
N THR A 93 -15.47 -5.85 -7.44
CA THR A 93 -15.26 -6.94 -6.53
C THR A 93 -16.30 -6.61 -5.48
N THR A 94 -17.42 -7.32 -5.51
CA THR A 94 -18.17 -7.59 -4.30
C THR A 94 -17.15 -8.29 -3.43
N ARG A 95 -16.25 -7.51 -2.81
CA ARG A 95 -15.26 -7.98 -1.86
C ARG A 95 -16.14 -8.65 -0.84
N SER A 96 -16.12 -9.98 -0.85
CA SER A 96 -17.00 -10.77 -0.01
C SER A 96 -16.93 -10.17 1.38
N PRO A 97 -18.08 -9.86 2.01
CA PRO A 97 -18.08 -9.26 3.32
C PRO A 97 -17.10 -10.05 4.19
N CYS A 98 -16.19 -9.36 4.84
CA CYS A 98 -15.27 -10.01 5.76
C CYS A 98 -16.17 -10.67 6.82
N PHE A 99 -16.37 -12.00 6.74
CA PHE A 99 -17.17 -12.79 7.67
C PHE A 99 -16.45 -12.92 9.03
N LYS A 100 -15.91 -11.82 9.55
CA LYS A 100 -15.38 -11.77 10.91
C LYS A 100 -16.55 -11.62 11.86
N TYR A 101 -16.78 -12.64 12.67
CA TYR A 101 -17.72 -12.59 13.78
C TYR A 101 -17.35 -11.47 14.76
N ARG A 102 -18.36 -10.86 15.39
CA ARG A 102 -18.17 -9.91 16.50
C ARG A 102 -18.03 -10.70 17.80
N LEU A 103 -16.80 -10.93 18.24
CA LEU A 103 -16.53 -11.73 19.45
C LEU A 103 -16.62 -10.96 20.76
N ASN A 104 -16.58 -9.61 20.74
CA ASN A 104 -16.57 -8.81 21.97
C ASN A 104 -17.82 -8.98 22.85
N ASN A 105 -18.95 -9.38 22.25
CA ASN A 105 -20.21 -9.66 22.96
C ASN A 105 -20.70 -11.09 22.68
N ALA A 106 -19.77 -11.99 22.34
CA ALA A 106 -20.10 -13.39 22.10
C ALA A 106 -20.54 -14.06 23.40
N VAL A 107 -21.71 -14.71 23.37
CA VAL A 107 -22.15 -15.59 24.45
C VAL A 107 -21.57 -16.98 24.17
N TRP A 108 -20.39 -17.24 24.72
CA TRP A 108 -19.62 -18.45 24.45
C TRP A 108 -20.28 -19.71 25.03
N GLU A 109 -21.00 -19.58 26.15
CA GLU A 109 -21.74 -20.70 26.75
C GLU A 109 -22.78 -21.27 25.78
N LEU A 110 -23.55 -20.41 25.11
CA LEU A 110 -24.54 -20.83 24.10
C LEU A 110 -23.89 -21.45 22.86
N PHE A 111 -22.72 -20.94 22.46
CA PHE A 111 -21.96 -21.52 21.36
C PHE A 111 -21.47 -22.92 21.72
N ASN A 112 -20.83 -23.09 22.88
CA ASN A 112 -20.30 -24.37 23.36
C ASN A 112 -21.42 -25.41 23.49
N GLN A 113 -22.54 -25.05 24.12
CA GLN A 113 -23.68 -25.94 24.28
C GLN A 113 -24.23 -26.44 22.94
N ARG A 114 -24.30 -25.56 21.93
CA ARG A 114 -24.78 -25.93 20.59
C ARG A 114 -23.77 -26.79 19.82
N VAL A 115 -22.47 -26.55 20.00
CA VAL A 115 -21.43 -27.42 19.42
C VAL A 115 -21.54 -28.80 20.05
N GLU A 116 -21.56 -28.90 21.38
CA GLU A 116 -21.69 -30.15 22.12
C GLU A 116 -22.95 -30.93 21.73
N GLN A 117 -24.10 -30.26 21.61
CA GLN A 117 -25.35 -30.88 21.18
C GLN A 117 -25.27 -31.44 19.75
N LYS A 118 -24.60 -30.75 18.83
CA LYS A 118 -24.41 -31.24 17.45
C LYS A 118 -23.37 -32.36 17.40
N THR A 119 -22.32 -32.29 18.20
CA THR A 119 -21.26 -33.31 18.22
C THR A 119 -21.68 -34.58 18.98
N SER A 120 -22.59 -34.49 19.95
CA SER A 120 -23.10 -35.65 20.70
C SER A 120 -24.01 -36.58 19.89
N THR A 121 -24.48 -36.14 18.72
CA THR A 121 -25.18 -37.01 17.76
C THR A 121 -24.24 -37.91 16.95
N TYR A 122 -22.93 -37.74 17.07
CA TYR A 122 -21.95 -38.61 16.43
C TYR A 122 -21.54 -39.75 17.37
N PRO A 123 -21.41 -40.99 16.87
CA PRO A 123 -21.05 -42.13 17.70
C PRO A 123 -19.66 -41.95 18.32
N GLU A 124 -19.55 -42.21 19.63
CA GLU A 124 -18.32 -42.04 20.41
C GLU A 124 -17.18 -43.00 20.02
N GLU A 125 -17.47 -44.08 19.30
CA GLU A 125 -16.48 -45.12 19.01
C GLU A 125 -16.38 -45.45 17.52
N GLY A 126 -15.19 -45.20 16.95
CA GLY A 126 -14.73 -45.82 15.71
C GLY A 126 -14.97 -45.07 14.39
N SER A 127 -15.74 -43.97 14.37
CA SER A 127 -15.81 -43.09 13.20
C SER A 127 -14.97 -41.83 13.43
N GLN A 128 -13.93 -41.65 12.61
CA GLN A 128 -13.30 -40.34 12.47
C GLN A 128 -14.37 -39.35 12.01
N ILE A 129 -14.81 -38.44 12.90
CA ILE A 129 -15.50 -37.24 12.45
C ILE A 129 -14.51 -36.54 11.52
N SER A 130 -14.87 -36.44 10.24
CA SER A 130 -14.00 -35.80 9.28
C SER A 130 -13.81 -34.33 9.67
N ALA A 131 -12.62 -33.80 9.42
CA ALA A 131 -12.32 -32.40 9.72
C ALA A 131 -13.33 -31.45 9.01
N GLU A 132 -13.87 -31.87 7.87
CA GLU A 132 -14.91 -31.19 7.11
C GLU A 132 -16.22 -31.08 7.91
N ILE A 133 -16.67 -32.17 8.53
CA ILE A 133 -17.92 -32.19 9.32
C ILE A 133 -17.77 -31.30 10.55
N LEU A 134 -16.65 -31.41 11.27
CA LEU A 134 -16.39 -30.57 12.44
C LEU A 134 -16.32 -29.09 12.05
N SER A 135 -15.63 -28.78 10.95
CA SER A 135 -15.55 -27.41 10.41
C SER A 135 -16.94 -26.86 10.08
N GLN A 136 -17.80 -27.67 9.45
CA GLN A 136 -19.15 -27.27 9.11
C GLN A 136 -20.01 -27.02 10.37
N VAL A 137 -19.94 -27.91 11.37
CA VAL A 137 -20.63 -27.74 12.65
C VAL A 137 -20.20 -26.44 13.35
N LEU A 138 -18.89 -26.14 13.37
CA LEU A 138 -18.35 -24.93 13.97
C LEU A 138 -18.82 -23.66 13.24
N ILE A 139 -18.76 -23.66 11.91
CA ILE A 139 -19.20 -22.50 11.09
C ILE A 139 -20.69 -22.24 11.27
N GLU A 140 -21.53 -23.27 11.12
CA GLU A 140 -22.98 -23.11 11.26
C GLU A 140 -23.39 -22.65 12.66
N THR A 141 -22.69 -23.13 13.68
CA THR A 141 -22.95 -22.75 15.07
C THR A 141 -22.49 -21.32 15.32
N ALA A 142 -21.36 -20.91 14.73
CA ALA A 142 -20.86 -19.54 14.80
C ALA A 142 -21.81 -18.56 14.08
N ASP A 143 -22.32 -18.92 12.89
CA ASP A 143 -23.29 -18.10 12.15
C ASP A 143 -24.59 -17.85 12.92
N LYS A 144 -25.02 -18.81 13.73
CA LYS A 144 -26.22 -18.70 14.57
C LYS A 144 -25.97 -18.05 15.93
N SER A 145 -24.72 -17.96 16.36
CA SER A 145 -24.36 -17.51 17.71
C SER A 145 -23.74 -16.12 17.70
N PHE A 146 -23.14 -15.70 16.59
CA PHE A 146 -22.44 -14.43 16.49
C PHE A 146 -22.94 -13.60 15.31
N CYS A 147 -23.21 -12.32 15.57
CA CYS A 147 -23.43 -11.35 14.50
C CYS A 147 -22.13 -11.14 13.72
N THR A 148 -22.22 -11.05 12.40
CA THR A 148 -21.09 -10.68 11.56
C THR A 148 -20.76 -9.19 11.71
N LYS A 149 -19.50 -8.82 11.46
CA LYS A 149 -19.10 -7.41 11.38
C LYS A 149 -19.75 -6.80 10.14
N THR A 150 -20.86 -6.08 10.34
CA THR A 150 -21.64 -5.41 9.28
C THR A 150 -20.94 -4.26 8.56
N LYS A 151 -19.77 -3.81 9.02
CA LYS A 151 -19.09 -2.64 8.44
C LYS A 151 -17.76 -3.04 7.84
N PHE A 152 -17.71 -3.07 6.51
CA PHE A 152 -16.47 -2.91 5.80
C PHE A 152 -15.94 -1.51 6.11
N ARG A 153 -14.76 -1.41 6.76
CA ARG A 153 -14.05 -0.13 6.80
C ARG A 153 -13.51 0.10 5.40
N SER A 154 -14.11 1.03 4.67
CA SER A 154 -13.61 1.47 3.35
C SER A 154 -12.21 2.09 3.45
N GLN A 155 -11.83 2.52 4.65
CA GLN A 155 -10.54 3.15 4.92
C GLN A 155 -9.68 2.25 5.80
N ILE A 156 -8.43 2.06 5.37
CA ILE A 156 -7.39 1.45 6.19
C ILE A 156 -7.22 2.37 7.42
N PRO A 157 -7.41 1.87 8.65
CA PRO A 157 -7.23 2.71 9.82
C PRO A 157 -5.77 3.17 9.91
N SER A 158 -5.58 4.41 10.34
CA SER A 158 -4.24 4.89 10.67
C SER A 158 -3.59 4.00 11.73
N PRO A 159 -2.26 3.82 11.69
CA PRO A 159 -1.56 3.11 12.75
C PRO A 159 -1.84 3.73 14.12
N PRO A 160 -1.85 2.95 15.22
CA PRO A 160 -2.19 3.45 16.55
C PRO A 160 -1.22 4.51 17.08
N TRP A 161 0.01 4.56 16.55
CA TRP A 161 1.03 5.56 16.87
C TRP A 161 0.90 6.85 16.04
N TRP A 162 -0.04 6.91 15.10
CA TRP A 162 -0.21 8.04 14.18
C TRP A 162 -1.12 9.11 14.78
N ASP A 163 -0.68 10.36 14.75
CA ASP A 163 -1.44 11.50 15.27
C ASP A 163 -1.38 12.74 14.34
N HIS A 164 -1.90 13.85 14.84
CA HIS A 164 -1.94 15.12 14.11
C HIS A 164 -0.53 15.68 13.83
N GLU A 165 0.44 15.46 14.72
CA GLU A 165 1.84 15.86 14.50
C GLU A 165 2.45 15.08 13.34
N CYS A 166 2.19 13.76 13.26
CA CYS A 166 2.64 12.93 12.15
C CYS A 166 2.07 13.43 10.81
N THR A 167 0.79 13.81 10.82
CA THR A 167 0.08 14.34 9.65
C THR A 167 0.67 15.68 9.21
N ALA A 168 0.93 16.58 10.17
CA ALA A 168 1.56 17.87 9.91
C ALA A 168 2.98 17.72 9.35
N ALA A 169 3.78 16.80 9.91
CA ALA A 169 5.13 16.52 9.45
C ALA A 169 5.17 15.98 8.00
N ILE A 170 4.26 15.06 7.63
CA ILE A 170 4.13 14.62 6.23
C ILE A 170 3.77 15.81 5.33
N LYS A 171 2.80 16.63 5.73
CA LYS A 171 2.36 17.76 4.89
C LYS A 171 3.50 18.75 4.66
N ALA A 172 4.23 19.11 5.72
CA ALA A 172 5.39 20.00 5.62
C ALA A 172 6.47 19.43 4.70
N ARG A 173 6.82 18.15 4.88
CA ARG A 173 7.81 17.49 4.02
C ARG A 173 7.38 17.45 2.55
N LYS A 174 6.13 17.04 2.27
CA LYS A 174 5.60 17.00 0.90
C LYS A 174 5.59 18.38 0.24
N GLN A 175 5.30 19.43 1.01
CA GLN A 175 5.33 20.80 0.48
C GLN A 175 6.76 21.24 0.17
N ALA A 176 7.72 20.96 1.05
CA ALA A 176 9.13 21.29 0.82
C ALA A 176 9.71 20.50 -0.37
N GLU A 177 9.37 19.22 -0.48
CA GLU A 177 9.73 18.38 -1.63
C GLU A 177 9.15 18.93 -2.93
N LYS A 178 7.86 19.28 -2.94
CA LYS A 178 7.22 19.90 -4.11
C LYS A 178 7.94 21.19 -4.52
N ASN A 179 8.19 22.08 -3.57
CA ASN A 179 8.88 23.35 -3.85
C ASN A 179 10.29 23.10 -4.43
N TYR A 180 11.02 22.11 -3.90
CA TYR A 180 12.33 21.74 -4.42
C TYR A 180 12.26 21.14 -5.83
N CYS A 181 11.26 20.32 -6.12
CA CYS A 181 11.06 19.78 -7.48
C CYS A 181 10.63 20.86 -8.49
N GLU A 182 9.93 21.90 -8.04
CA GLU A 182 9.56 23.06 -8.88
C GLU A 182 10.74 24.03 -9.08
N ASP A 183 11.60 24.18 -8.07
CA ASP A 183 12.79 25.02 -8.09
C ASP A 183 13.94 24.35 -7.30
N MET A 184 14.91 23.79 -8.05
CA MET A 184 16.06 23.04 -7.50
C MET A 184 17.16 23.94 -6.93
N SER A 185 16.80 25.00 -6.20
CA SER A 185 17.75 25.87 -5.48
C SER A 185 18.36 25.17 -4.25
N GLU A 186 19.54 25.61 -3.84
CA GLU A 186 20.20 25.09 -2.63
C GLU A 186 19.36 25.35 -1.37
N GLU A 187 18.68 26.48 -1.32
CA GLU A 187 17.77 26.86 -0.23
C GLU A 187 16.59 25.89 -0.14
N ASN A 188 15.90 25.62 -1.25
CA ASN A 188 14.79 24.68 -1.27
C ASN A 188 15.26 23.26 -0.94
N PHE A 189 16.43 22.86 -1.43
CA PHE A 189 17.02 21.57 -1.11
C PHE A 189 17.27 21.42 0.39
N LYS A 190 17.86 22.45 1.03
CA LYS A 190 18.09 22.46 2.47
C LYS A 190 16.79 22.37 3.25
N LEU A 191 15.76 23.14 2.88
CA LEU A 191 14.44 23.09 3.53
C LEU A 191 13.79 21.70 3.38
N TYR A 192 13.91 21.09 2.20
CA TYR A 192 13.47 19.72 1.96
C TYR A 192 14.19 18.74 2.89
N LEU A 193 15.52 18.76 2.96
CA LEU A 193 16.30 17.87 3.82
C LEU A 193 15.97 18.05 5.31
N GLU A 194 15.86 19.30 5.78
CA GLU A 194 15.48 19.60 7.16
C GLU A 194 14.10 19.06 7.52
N SER A 195 13.12 19.24 6.62
CA SER A 195 11.77 18.70 6.80
C SER A 195 11.75 17.17 6.79
N ALA A 196 12.53 16.53 5.90
CA ALA A 196 12.64 15.08 5.79
C ALA A 196 13.29 14.47 7.03
N HIS A 197 14.38 15.07 7.52
CA HIS A 197 15.05 14.65 8.75
C HIS A 197 14.14 14.80 9.98
N SER A 198 13.44 15.92 10.09
CA SER A 198 12.50 16.19 11.18
C SER A 198 11.36 15.17 11.20
N ALA A 199 10.75 14.90 10.04
CA ALA A 199 9.70 13.89 9.90
C ALA A 199 10.22 12.48 10.25
N LYS A 200 11.40 12.09 9.76
CA LYS A 200 12.02 10.79 10.06
C LYS A 200 12.27 10.60 11.55
N LYS A 201 12.80 11.62 12.23
CA LYS A 201 13.02 11.61 13.68
C LYS A 201 11.71 11.46 14.45
N LEU A 202 10.68 12.23 14.07
CA LEU A 202 9.35 12.15 14.67
C LEU A 202 8.74 10.75 14.51
N PHE A 203 8.73 10.18 13.30
CA PHE A 203 8.15 8.86 13.06
C PHE A 203 8.89 7.76 13.80
N LYS A 204 10.22 7.83 13.91
CA LYS A 204 11.00 6.87 14.70
C LYS A 204 10.56 6.90 16.17
N LYS A 205 10.39 8.10 16.74
CA LYS A 205 9.92 8.28 18.11
C LYS A 205 8.48 7.75 18.29
N LYS A 206 7.54 8.19 17.46
CA LYS A 206 6.12 7.81 17.56
C LYS A 206 5.93 6.29 17.42
N LYS A 207 6.62 5.66 16.47
CA LYS A 207 6.61 4.19 16.32
C LYS A 207 7.11 3.48 17.56
N TYR A 208 8.21 3.96 18.15
CA TYR A 208 8.77 3.39 19.37
C TYR A 208 7.82 3.56 20.56
N ASP A 209 7.35 4.77 20.81
CA ASP A 209 6.43 5.10 21.91
C ASP A 209 5.13 4.28 21.78
N GLY A 210 4.55 4.19 20.58
CA GLY A 210 3.35 3.40 20.34
C GLY A 210 3.56 1.89 20.43
N TRP A 211 4.75 1.38 20.08
CA TRP A 211 5.10 -0.02 20.35
C TRP A 211 5.18 -0.29 21.86
N GLN A 212 5.80 0.60 22.63
CA GLN A 212 5.84 0.47 24.09
C GLN A 212 4.45 0.50 24.71
N SER A 213 3.57 1.42 24.29
CA SER A 213 2.19 1.47 24.78
C SER A 213 1.40 0.21 24.42
N PHE A 214 1.59 -0.33 23.21
CA PHE A 214 0.99 -1.61 22.82
C PHE A 214 1.47 -2.75 23.72
N CYS A 215 2.77 -2.89 23.94
CA CYS A 215 3.34 -3.90 24.84
C CYS A 215 2.84 -3.74 26.29
N ALA A 216 2.67 -2.52 26.78
CA ALA A 216 2.11 -2.28 28.11
C ALA A 216 0.64 -2.71 28.20
N SER A 217 -0.15 -2.56 27.13
CA SER A 217 -1.57 -2.92 27.10
C SER A 217 -1.86 -4.43 27.09
N ILE A 218 -0.87 -5.25 26.77
CA ILE A 218 -0.99 -6.73 26.74
C ILE A 218 -0.46 -7.39 28.01
N SER A 219 0.19 -6.63 28.90
CA SER A 219 0.69 -7.16 30.17
C SER A 219 -0.50 -7.49 31.07
N PRO A 220 -0.62 -8.72 31.59
CA PRO A 220 -1.68 -9.06 32.54
C PRO A 220 -1.53 -8.20 33.79
N ASP A 221 -2.66 -7.73 34.34
CA ASP A 221 -2.69 -7.09 35.65
C ASP A 221 -2.19 -8.10 36.69
N VAL A 222 -0.93 -7.94 37.11
CA VAL A 222 -0.35 -8.71 38.21
C VAL A 222 -0.66 -7.97 39.50
N SER A 223 -1.95 -7.81 39.78
CA SER A 223 -2.47 -7.24 41.02
C SER A 223 -3.48 -8.21 41.62
N GLN A 224 -2.95 -9.21 42.34
CA GLN A 224 -3.65 -9.92 43.41
C GLN A 224 -2.98 -9.59 44.74
#